data_AF-A0A822GEE5-F1
#
_entry.id   AF-A0A822GEE5-F1
#
_cell.length_a   1.000
_cell.length_b   1.000
_cell.length_c   1.000
_cell.angle_alpha   90.00
_cell.angle_beta   90.00
_cell.angle_gamma   90.00
#
_symmetry.space_group_name_H-M   'P 1'
#
loop_
_entity.id
_entity.type
_entity.pdbx_description
1 polymer ?
#
loop_
_entity_poly.entity_id
_entity_poly.type
_entity_poly.pdbx_seq_one_letter_code
_entity_poly.pdbx_strand_id
1 'polypeptide(L)'
;MIPMLTEKAARGIIEEGKHIGKQREAEKLAKMLREKNNAGMEEVWKRCAYLYTLESFLYKTLNGAMRLVGDKQHEQVWRSKVRTLGPFCLLLWDDPFNQKLAIQKTLYRGAELTKEQVAGYKDMAKNKKALGSFQAC
;
A
#
# COMPACT_ATOMS: atom_id res chain seq x y z
N MET A 1 12.11 3.17 18.69
CA MET A 1 11.20 3.82 17.71
C MET A 1 10.36 2.79 16.95
N ILE A 2 11.00 1.81 16.30
CA ILE A 2 10.32 0.74 15.53
C ILE A 2 9.26 -0.01 16.35
N PRO A 3 9.51 -0.47 17.59
CA PRO A 3 8.50 -1.27 18.29
C PRO A 3 7.20 -0.52 18.59
N MET A 4 7.31 0.77 18.88
CA MET A 4 6.16 1.65 19.07
C MET A 4 5.38 1.84 17.76
N LEU A 5 6.08 2.00 16.64
CA LEU A 5 5.46 2.21 15.33
C LEU A 5 4.75 0.94 14.85
N THR A 6 5.37 -0.22 15.04
CA THR A 6 4.78 -1.55 14.78
C THR A 6 3.52 -1.77 15.61
N GLU A 7 3.51 -1.41 16.89
CA GLU A 7 2.31 -1.54 17.72
C GLU A 7 1.19 -0.60 17.27
N LYS A 8 1.52 0.65 16.88
CA LYS A 8 0.54 1.57 16.28
C LYS A 8 -0.04 1.01 14.98
N ALA A 9 0.80 0.45 14.12
CA ALA A 9 0.38 -0.17 12.87
C ALA A 9 -0.55 -1.38 13.13
N ALA A 10 -0.19 -2.25 14.07
CA ALA A 10 -1.00 -3.41 14.47
C ALA A 10 -2.38 -2.98 15.00
N ARG A 11 -2.45 -1.92 15.81
CA ARG A 11 -3.71 -1.35 16.30
C ARG A 11 -4.56 -0.77 15.16
N GLY A 12 -3.94 -0.03 14.25
CA GLY A 12 -4.61 0.54 13.07
C GLY A 12 -5.24 -0.53 12.18
N ILE A 13 -4.52 -1.63 11.94
CA ILE A 13 -5.04 -2.79 11.19
C ILE A 13 -6.30 -3.35 11.88
N ILE A 14 -6.27 -3.53 13.20
CA ILE A 14 -7.40 -4.05 13.97
C ILE A 14 -8.60 -3.10 13.90
N GLU A 15 -8.37 -1.80 14.06
CA GLU A 15 -9.42 -0.77 14.00
C GLU A 15 -10.12 -0.77 12.64
N GLU A 16 -9.35 -0.79 11.56
CA GLU A 16 -9.90 -0.88 10.21
C GLU A 16 -10.67 -2.18 9.97
N GLY A 17 -10.13 -3.30 10.43
CA GLY A 17 -10.80 -4.59 10.37
C GLY A 17 -12.15 -4.59 11.09
N LYS A 18 -12.25 -3.94 12.25
CA LYS A 18 -13.52 -3.79 12.98
C LYS A 18 -14.54 -2.99 12.17
N HIS A 19 -14.13 -1.89 11.55
CA HIS A 19 -15.02 -1.03 10.76
C HIS A 19 -15.67 -1.75 9.56
N ILE A 20 -15.00 -2.77 9.01
CA ILE A 20 -15.49 -3.50 7.82
C ILE A 20 -15.96 -4.93 8.14
N GLY A 21 -16.11 -5.29 9.42
CA GLY A 21 -16.56 -6.63 9.84
C GLY A 21 -15.54 -7.76 9.60
N LYS A 22 -14.25 -7.42 9.45
CA LYS A 22 -13.12 -8.35 9.24
C LYS A 22 -12.22 -8.49 10.48
N GLN A 23 -12.78 -8.35 11.68
CA GLN A 23 -12.01 -8.31 12.93
C GLN A 23 -11.06 -9.52 13.12
N ARG A 24 -11.54 -10.75 12.91
CA ARG A 24 -10.71 -11.97 13.07
C ARG A 24 -9.49 -11.98 12.13
N GLU A 25 -9.69 -11.56 10.88
CA GLU A 25 -8.61 -11.44 9.90
C GLU A 25 -7.62 -10.36 10.34
N ALA A 26 -8.12 -9.21 10.79
CA ALA A 26 -7.29 -8.10 11.24
C ALA A 26 -6.46 -8.42 12.48
N GLU A 27 -7.02 -9.14 13.45
CA GLU A 27 -6.29 -9.64 14.62
C GLU A 27 -5.18 -10.62 14.22
N LYS A 28 -5.43 -11.48 13.23
CA LYS A 28 -4.42 -12.38 12.68
C LYS A 28 -3.28 -11.60 12.02
N LEU A 29 -3.59 -10.63 11.15
CA LEU A 29 -2.58 -9.80 10.49
C LEU A 29 -1.77 -8.98 11.50
N ALA A 30 -2.43 -8.37 12.48
CA ALA A 30 -1.79 -7.62 13.55
C ALA A 30 -0.88 -8.49 14.43
N LYS A 31 -1.30 -9.73 14.74
CA LYS A 31 -0.46 -10.70 15.45
C LYS A 31 0.82 -11.01 14.64
N MET A 32 0.68 -11.31 13.36
CA MET A 32 1.82 -11.61 12.48
C MET A 32 2.81 -10.44 12.39
N LEU A 33 2.32 -9.19 12.43
CA LEU A 33 3.18 -8.00 12.50
C LEU A 33 3.91 -7.92 13.86
N ARG A 34 3.19 -8.12 14.96
CA ARG A 34 3.75 -8.08 16.33
C ARG A 34 4.80 -9.15 16.60
N GLU A 35 4.72 -10.31 15.94
CA GLU A 35 5.74 -11.37 16.03
C GLU A 35 7.14 -10.89 15.62
N LYS A 36 7.23 -9.83 14.81
CA LYS A 36 8.50 -9.23 14.36
C LYS A 36 8.88 -7.93 15.07
N ASN A 37 8.11 -7.53 16.09
CA ASN A 37 8.24 -6.23 16.77
C ASN A 37 9.66 -5.91 17.27
N ASN A 38 10.37 -6.93 17.76
CA ASN A 38 11.71 -6.80 18.34
C ASN A 38 12.82 -7.32 17.42
N ALA A 39 12.50 -7.67 16.17
CA ALA A 39 13.45 -8.28 15.23
C ALA A 39 14.24 -7.25 14.39
N GLY A 40 14.07 -5.95 14.66
CA GLY A 40 14.70 -4.86 13.90
C GLY A 40 13.89 -4.42 12.68
N MET A 41 14.31 -3.31 12.06
CA MET A 41 13.55 -2.68 10.96
C MET A 41 13.40 -3.59 9.76
N GLU A 42 14.46 -4.32 9.42
CA GLU A 42 14.50 -5.21 8.25
C GLU A 42 13.42 -6.30 8.31
N GLU A 43 13.30 -6.98 9.45
CA GLU A 43 12.33 -8.05 9.65
C GLU A 43 10.90 -7.52 9.78
N VAL A 44 10.72 -6.34 10.37
CA VAL A 44 9.43 -5.65 10.39
C VAL A 44 9.00 -5.26 8.97
N TRP A 45 9.91 -4.68 8.19
CA TRP A 45 9.64 -4.29 6.81
C TRP A 45 9.27 -5.49 5.95
N LYS A 46 10.05 -6.59 5.99
CA LYS A 46 9.75 -7.85 5.29
C LYS A 46 8.35 -8.35 5.64
N ARG A 47 7.96 -8.24 6.92
CA ARG A 47 6.63 -8.62 7.38
C ARG A 47 5.55 -7.68 6.83
N CYS A 48 5.76 -6.36 6.84
CA CYS A 48 4.84 -5.40 6.22
C CYS A 48 4.65 -5.68 4.73
N ALA A 49 5.74 -5.91 3.99
CA ALA A 49 5.69 -6.25 2.57
C ALA A 49 4.91 -7.56 2.33
N TYR A 50 5.15 -8.59 3.14
CA TYR A 50 4.40 -9.84 3.09
C TYR A 50 2.90 -9.62 3.39
N LEU A 51 2.55 -8.86 4.42
CA LEU A 51 1.15 -8.59 4.76
C LEU A 51 0.44 -7.78 3.66
N TYR A 52 1.16 -6.87 2.99
CA TYR A 52 0.63 -6.07 1.89
C TYR A 52 0.37 -6.90 0.61
N THR A 53 1.07 -8.02 0.42
CA THR A 53 0.86 -8.91 -0.74
C THR A 53 -0.16 -10.02 -0.48
N LEU A 54 -0.57 -10.25 0.77
CA LEU A 54 -1.64 -11.20 1.08
C LEU A 54 -2.96 -10.74 0.46
N GLU A 55 -3.73 -11.69 -0.07
CA GLU A 55 -5.11 -11.47 -0.47
C GLU A 55 -6.00 -11.22 0.77
N SER A 56 -5.95 -9.99 1.27
CA SER A 56 -6.58 -9.57 2.51
C SER A 56 -7.30 -8.24 2.31
N PHE A 57 -8.09 -7.83 3.31
CA PHE A 57 -8.69 -6.50 3.27
C PHE A 57 -7.64 -5.37 3.30
N LEU A 58 -6.46 -5.63 3.85
CA LEU A 58 -5.46 -4.61 4.16
C LEU A 58 -4.95 -3.92 2.89
N TYR A 59 -4.51 -4.69 1.89
CA TYR A 59 -4.00 -4.12 0.64
C TYR A 59 -5.10 -3.40 -0.16
N LYS A 60 -6.33 -3.95 -0.17
CA LYS A 60 -7.49 -3.34 -0.84
C LYS A 60 -7.81 -1.97 -0.21
N THR A 61 -7.83 -1.92 1.12
CA THR A 61 -8.12 -0.70 1.89
C THR A 61 -7.03 0.34 1.71
N LEU A 62 -5.76 -0.07 1.82
CA LEU A 62 -4.60 0.80 1.61
C LEU A 62 -4.61 1.39 0.20
N ASN A 63 -4.73 0.55 -0.83
CA ASN A 63 -4.69 1.01 -2.23
C ASN A 63 -5.87 1.90 -2.56
N GLY A 64 -7.06 1.60 -2.03
CA GLY A 64 -8.23 2.47 -2.17
C GLY A 64 -7.99 3.83 -1.52
N ALA A 65 -7.51 3.86 -0.28
CA ALA A 65 -7.22 5.11 0.43
C ALA A 65 -6.15 5.95 -0.29
N MET A 66 -5.06 5.32 -0.74
CA MET A 66 -3.95 6.01 -1.41
C MET A 66 -4.36 6.67 -2.74
N ARG A 67 -5.36 6.14 -3.44
CA ARG A 67 -5.91 6.77 -4.66
C ARG A 67 -6.69 8.04 -4.35
N LEU A 68 -7.27 8.14 -3.16
CA LEU A 68 -8.07 9.28 -2.72
C LEU A 68 -7.23 10.37 -2.06
N VAL A 69 -5.97 10.10 -1.69
CA VAL A 69 -5.12 11.09 -1.02
C VAL A 69 -4.96 12.34 -1.88
N GLY A 70 -5.30 13.49 -1.30
CA GLY A 70 -5.26 14.79 -1.99
C GLY A 70 -6.56 15.16 -2.70
N ASP A 71 -7.51 14.25 -2.82
CA ASP A 71 -8.87 14.57 -3.27
C ASP A 71 -9.63 15.30 -2.15
N LYS A 72 -10.14 16.50 -2.48
CA LYS A 72 -10.92 17.34 -1.56
C LYS A 72 -12.31 16.78 -1.29
N GLN A 73 -12.93 16.10 -2.26
CA GLN A 73 -14.28 15.55 -2.10
C GLN A 73 -14.29 14.39 -1.10
N HIS A 74 -13.20 13.62 -1.06
CA HIS A 74 -13.06 12.45 -0.19
C HIS A 74 -12.12 12.70 0.99
N GLU A 75 -11.92 13.96 1.39
CA GLU A 75 -10.93 14.36 2.39
C GLU A 75 -11.07 13.62 3.72
N GLN A 76 -12.31 13.54 4.23
CA GLN A 76 -12.59 12.86 5.49
C GLN A 76 -12.28 11.36 5.41
N VAL A 77 -12.55 10.74 4.26
CA VAL A 77 -12.30 9.32 4.03
C VAL A 77 -10.82 9.04 4.08
N TRP A 78 -9.99 9.68 3.24
CA TRP A 78 -8.56 9.35 3.21
C TRP A 78 -7.84 9.79 4.49
N ARG A 79 -8.24 10.90 5.13
CA ARG A 79 -7.67 11.31 6.42
C ARG A 79 -7.93 10.31 7.54
N SER A 80 -9.15 9.75 7.59
CA SER A 80 -9.46 8.71 8.59
C SER A 80 -8.57 7.48 8.41
N LYS A 81 -8.34 7.04 7.16
CA LYS A 81 -7.44 5.92 6.84
C LYS A 81 -5.98 6.23 7.11
N VAL A 82 -5.52 7.46 6.87
CA VAL A 82 -4.15 7.88 7.24
C VAL A 82 -3.95 7.85 8.75
N ARG A 83 -4.97 8.24 9.53
CA ARG A 83 -4.89 8.20 11.00
C ARG A 83 -4.70 6.78 11.53
N THR A 84 -5.36 5.78 10.94
CA THR A 84 -5.31 4.38 11.37
C THR A 84 -4.15 3.63 10.73
N LEU A 85 -4.03 3.66 9.40
CA LEU A 85 -3.07 2.87 8.63
C LEU A 85 -1.76 3.59 8.31
N GLY A 86 -1.66 4.90 8.55
CA GLY A 86 -0.43 5.68 8.32
C GLY A 86 0.83 5.06 8.96
N PRO A 87 0.79 4.58 10.22
CA PRO A 87 1.92 3.86 10.81
C PRO A 87 2.38 2.63 10.01
N PHE A 88 1.43 1.87 9.44
CA PHE A 88 1.75 0.73 8.58
C PHE A 88 2.40 1.19 7.26
N CYS A 89 1.86 2.23 6.64
CA CYS A 89 2.44 2.83 5.43
C CYS A 89 3.87 3.32 5.65
N LEU A 90 4.15 3.96 6.78
CA LEU A 90 5.50 4.42 7.13
C LEU A 90 6.48 3.25 7.24
N LEU A 91 6.08 2.16 7.91
CA LEU A 91 6.91 0.96 8.01
C LEU A 91 7.16 0.30 6.65
N LEU A 92 6.22 0.38 5.71
CA LEU A 92 6.38 -0.18 4.37
C LEU A 92 7.21 0.74 3.45
N TRP A 93 7.10 2.05 3.64
CA TRP A 93 7.83 3.06 2.86
C TRP A 93 9.33 3.07 3.16
N ASP A 94 9.70 2.87 4.42
CA ASP A 94 11.08 2.89 4.89
C ASP A 94 11.79 1.56 4.57
N ASP A 95 11.96 1.29 3.26
CA ASP A 95 12.60 0.09 2.73
C ASP A 95 14.12 0.12 2.99
N PRO A 96 14.64 -0.72 3.92
CA PRO A 96 16.06 -0.76 4.24
C PRO A 96 16.87 -1.43 3.12
N PHE A 97 16.22 -2.07 2.14
CA PHE A 97 16.84 -2.69 0.97
C PHE A 97 16.83 -1.79 -0.26
N ASN A 98 16.35 -0.56 -0.14
CA ASN A 98 16.32 0.41 -1.24
C ASN A 98 17.74 0.94 -1.54
N GLN A 99 18.62 0.03 -1.93
CA GLN A 99 19.78 0.36 -2.74
C GLN A 99 19.21 0.77 -4.09
N LYS A 100 19.45 2.03 -4.50
CA LYS A 100 19.18 2.49 -5.87
C LYS A 100 20.02 1.63 -6.82
N LEU A 101 19.52 0.45 -7.14
CA LEU A 101 20.10 -0.43 -8.12
C LEU A 101 19.86 0.27 -9.45
N ALA A 102 20.96 0.72 -10.07
CA ALA A 102 20.98 1.22 -11.45
C ALA A 102 20.74 0.06 -12.44
N ILE A 103 19.78 -0.82 -12.15
CA ILE A 103 19.40 -1.92 -13.03
C ILE A 103 18.17 -1.46 -13.80
N GLN A 104 18.37 -1.21 -15.09
CA GLN A 104 17.27 -0.99 -16.00
C GLN A 104 16.54 -2.33 -16.20
N LYS A 105 15.40 -2.50 -15.50
CA LYS A 105 14.51 -3.65 -15.67
C LYS A 105 13.18 -3.19 -16.27
N THR A 106 12.73 -3.92 -17.28
CA THR A 106 11.36 -3.80 -17.80
C THR A 106 10.45 -4.68 -16.95
N LEU A 107 9.38 -4.10 -16.41
CA LEU A 107 8.35 -4.79 -15.63
C LEU A 107 7.00 -4.69 -16.36
N TYR A 108 6.13 -5.66 -16.13
CA TYR A 108 4.79 -5.70 -16.71
C TYR A 108 3.74 -5.70 -15.61
N ARG A 109 2.65 -4.94 -15.80
CA ARG A 109 1.50 -4.91 -14.90
C ARG A 109 0.24 -5.13 -15.73
N GLY A 110 -0.45 -6.24 -15.47
CA GLY A 110 -1.79 -6.45 -16.02
C GLY A 110 -2.79 -5.49 -15.38
N ALA A 111 -3.70 -4.96 -16.19
CA ALA A 111 -4.82 -4.14 -15.72
C ALA A 111 -6.00 -4.29 -16.69
N GLU A 112 -7.21 -4.25 -16.13
CA GLU A 112 -8.42 -4.07 -16.94
C GLU A 112 -8.54 -2.60 -17.31
N LEU A 113 -8.59 -2.32 -18.61
CA LEU A 113 -8.64 -0.96 -19.14
C LEU A 113 -9.94 -0.73 -19.89
N THR A 114 -10.48 0.47 -19.72
CA THR A 114 -11.57 0.96 -20.56
C THR A 114 -11.11 1.13 -22.00
N LYS A 115 -12.04 1.11 -22.96
CA LYS A 115 -11.70 1.29 -24.39
C LYS A 115 -11.03 2.64 -24.64
N GLU A 116 -11.46 3.65 -23.91
CA GLU A 116 -10.95 5.02 -23.95
C GLU A 116 -9.49 5.07 -23.46
N GLN A 117 -9.16 4.38 -22.37
CA GLN A 117 -7.78 4.27 -21.88
C GLN A 117 -6.89 3.52 -22.87
N VAL A 118 -7.38 2.43 -23.46
CA VAL A 118 -6.64 1.69 -24.49
C VAL A 118 -6.34 2.59 -25.70
N ALA A 119 -7.31 3.38 -26.15
CA ALA A 119 -7.11 4.33 -27.24
C ALA A 119 -6.04 5.39 -26.87
N GLY A 120 -6.11 5.94 -25.66
CA GLY A 120 -5.12 6.89 -25.15
C GLY A 120 -3.69 6.31 -25.13
N TYR A 121 -3.51 5.10 -24.59
CA TYR A 121 -2.20 4.45 -24.55
C TYR A 121 -1.67 4.10 -25.95
N LYS A 122 -2.54 3.67 -26.88
CA LYS A 122 -2.17 3.42 -28.27
C LYS A 122 -1.69 4.69 -28.97
N ASP A 123 -2.30 5.84 -28.68
CA ASP A 123 -1.87 7.10 -29.26
C ASP A 123 -0.53 7.57 -28.69
N MET A 124 -0.36 7.47 -27.36
CA MET A 124 0.92 7.76 -26.70
C MET A 124 2.06 6.89 -27.24
N ALA A 125 1.81 5.62 -27.53
CA ALA A 125 2.80 4.71 -28.09
C ALA A 125 3.33 5.14 -29.48
N LYS A 126 2.59 5.98 -30.23
CA LYS A 126 3.05 6.53 -31.51
C LYS A 126 4.12 7.62 -31.33
N ASN A 127 4.18 8.26 -30.17
CA ASN A 127 5.12 9.34 -29.88
C ASN A 127 6.16 8.88 -28.85
N LYS A 128 7.34 8.46 -29.34
CA LYS A 128 8.45 7.96 -28.49
C LYS A 128 8.95 8.92 -27.41
N LYS A 129 8.57 10.20 -27.46
CA LYS A 129 8.92 11.21 -26.45
C LYS A 129 7.81 11.48 -25.42
N ALA A 130 6.60 10.98 -25.64
CA ALA A 130 5.49 11.16 -24.71
C ALA A 130 5.59 10.13 -23.58
N LEU A 131 5.84 10.59 -22.36
CA LEU A 131 5.73 9.77 -21.16
C LEU A 131 4.29 9.85 -20.65
N GLY A 132 3.55 8.76 -20.82
CA GLY A 132 2.23 8.60 -20.19
C GLY A 132 2.37 8.15 -18.74
N SER A 133 1.56 8.71 -17.84
CA SER A 133 1.43 8.18 -16.49
C SER A 133 0.30 7.15 -16.46
N PHE A 134 0.58 5.97 -15.88
CA PHE A 134 -0.46 5.01 -15.54
C PHE A 134 -1.10 5.44 -14.23
N GLN A 135 -2.16 6.26 -14.29
CA GLN A 135 -3.00 6.49 -13.12
C GLN A 135 -3.96 5.30 -13.00
N ALA A 136 -3.78 4.49 -11.95
CA ALA A 136 -4.60 3.32 -11.73
C ALA A 136 -6.06 3.73 -11.48
N CYS A 137 -7.00 3.10 -12.19
CA CYS A 137 -8.42 3.07 -11.84
C CYS A 137 -8.63 2.49 -10.44
#